data_AF-A0A369UV45-F1
#
_entry.id   AF-A0A369UV45-F1
#
_cell.length_a   1.000
_cell.length_b   1.000
_cell.length_c   1.000
_cell.angle_alpha   90.00
_cell.angle_beta   90.00
_cell.angle_gamma   90.00
#
_symmetry.space_group_name_H-M   'P 1'
#
loop_
_entity.id
_entity.type
_entity.pdbx_description
1 polymer ?
#
loop_
_entity_poly.entity_id
_entity_poly.type
_entity_poly.pdbx_seq_one_letter_code
_entity_poly.pdbx_strand_id
1 'polypeptide(L)'
;MMIRTLSLLAGLWLAGGTHATEADHIHASKAWIRLLPGNLPAGGFVVLENHGDQPASLRAASSSIYADVMLHKSSTTGGMGRMEMVDNLTIPANGKAELSPGGYHLMLMKASKPVNVGDTVKLSLQFSDGSTLNTDFIARPANTIDGAESPSGHEMDHSRH
;
A
#
# COMPACT_ATOMS: atom_id res chain seq x y z
N MET A 1 73.48 7.73 6.75
CA MET A 1 72.60 8.20 7.84
C MET A 1 71.40 8.91 7.21
N MET A 2 70.17 8.41 7.46
CA MET A 2 68.84 9.03 7.23
C MET A 2 68.39 9.18 5.76
N ILE A 3 67.65 8.24 5.16
CA ILE A 3 66.18 7.96 5.27
C ILE A 3 65.31 9.20 4.97
N ARG A 4 64.69 9.23 3.79
CA ARG A 4 63.51 10.05 3.48
C ARG A 4 62.43 9.12 2.90
N THR A 5 61.58 8.62 3.79
CA THR A 5 60.43 7.79 3.46
C THR A 5 59.38 8.62 2.71
N LEU A 6 59.07 8.19 1.49
CA LEU A 6 58.00 8.73 0.67
C LEU A 6 56.72 7.93 0.98
N SER A 7 55.88 8.44 1.87
CA SER A 7 54.57 7.86 2.14
C SER A 7 53.53 8.51 1.23
N LEU A 8 53.13 7.81 0.16
CA LEU A 8 51.88 8.11 -0.55
C LEU A 8 50.70 7.63 0.32
N LEU A 9 50.00 8.57 0.94
CA LEU A 9 48.64 8.32 1.45
C LEU A 9 47.67 8.40 0.27
N ALA A 10 47.24 7.25 -0.25
CA ALA A 10 46.10 7.18 -1.15
C ALA A 10 44.82 7.35 -0.31
N GLY A 11 44.21 8.53 -0.36
CA GLY A 11 42.91 8.80 0.25
C GLY A 11 41.81 8.10 -0.53
N LEU A 12 41.34 6.96 -0.04
CA LEU A 12 40.15 6.28 -0.55
C LEU A 12 38.91 7.04 -0.06
N TRP A 13 38.42 7.97 -0.88
CA TRP A 13 37.12 8.61 -0.69
C TRP A 13 36.03 7.55 -0.94
N LEU A 14 35.45 7.01 0.13
CA LEU A 14 34.19 6.27 0.03
C LEU A 14 33.09 7.29 -0.30
N ALA A 15 32.78 7.43 -1.59
CA ALA A 15 31.54 8.05 -2.03
C ALA A 15 30.38 7.11 -1.64
N GLY A 16 29.81 7.32 -0.46
CA GLY A 16 28.56 6.68 -0.05
C GLY A 16 27.42 7.23 -0.90
N GLY A 17 27.16 6.59 -2.05
CA GLY A 17 25.95 6.85 -2.81
C GLY A 17 24.75 6.40 -1.99
N THR A 18 23.89 7.35 -1.59
CA THR A 18 22.54 7.03 -1.15
C THR A 18 21.78 6.51 -2.36
N HIS A 19 21.75 5.20 -2.54
CA HIS A 19 20.87 4.59 -3.52
C HIS A 19 19.43 4.84 -3.07
N ALA A 20 18.62 5.40 -3.96
CA ALA A 20 17.19 5.53 -3.73
C ALA A 20 16.58 4.13 -3.58
N THR A 21 15.71 3.98 -2.59
CA THR A 21 15.02 2.75 -2.28
C THR A 21 13.83 2.54 -3.21
N GLU A 22 13.26 1.34 -3.24
CA GLU A 22 12.03 1.06 -3.97
C GLU A 22 10.93 2.05 -3.59
N ALA A 23 10.69 2.26 -2.28
CA ALA A 23 9.65 3.17 -1.79
C ALA A 23 9.85 4.62 -2.24
N ASP A 24 11.08 5.10 -2.41
CA ASP A 24 11.37 6.47 -2.85
C ASP A 24 10.87 6.75 -4.27
N HIS A 25 10.67 5.70 -5.07
CA HIS A 25 10.18 5.78 -6.45
C HIS A 25 8.70 5.46 -6.60
N ILE A 26 8.03 5.01 -5.53
CA ILE A 26 6.61 4.66 -5.57
C ILE A 26 5.74 5.83 -5.13
N HIS A 27 4.79 6.18 -5.99
CA HIS A 27 3.69 7.07 -5.65
C HIS A 27 2.41 6.26 -5.44
N ALA A 28 1.82 6.39 -4.25
CA ALA A 28 0.53 5.81 -3.92
C ALA A 28 -0.59 6.82 -4.15
N SER A 29 -1.62 6.43 -4.90
CA SER A 29 -2.80 7.25 -5.15
C SER A 29 -4.09 6.44 -5.02
N LYS A 30 -5.22 7.14 -4.91
CA LYS A 30 -6.56 6.53 -4.79
C LYS A 30 -6.63 5.47 -3.67
N ALA A 31 -5.98 5.74 -2.54
CA ALA A 31 -5.94 4.83 -1.41
C ALA A 31 -7.23 4.88 -0.58
N TRP A 32 -7.89 3.73 -0.41
CA TRP A 32 -9.14 3.64 0.36
C TRP A 32 -9.37 2.27 0.98
N ILE A 33 -10.12 2.24 2.08
CA ILE A 33 -10.55 1.02 2.77
C ILE A 33 -12.04 0.82 2.57
N ARG A 34 -12.45 -0.36 2.11
CA ARG A 34 -13.83 -0.82 2.13
C ARG A 34 -14.15 -1.44 3.47
N LEU A 35 -15.03 -0.80 4.22
CA LEU A 35 -15.58 -1.36 5.44
C LEU A 35 -16.67 -2.38 5.11
N LEU A 36 -16.65 -3.52 5.80
CA LEU A 36 -17.71 -4.54 5.73
C LEU A 36 -18.50 -4.58 7.06
N PRO A 37 -19.77 -5.00 7.03
CA PRO A 37 -20.58 -5.09 8.24
C PRO A 37 -20.02 -6.06 9.28
N GLY A 38 -20.27 -5.77 10.55
CA GLY A 38 -19.84 -6.61 11.66
C GLY A 38 -18.32 -6.60 11.86
N ASN A 39 -17.77 -7.73 12.31
CA ASN A 39 -16.34 -7.89 12.55
C ASN A 39 -15.62 -8.57 11.37
N LEU A 40 -16.18 -8.44 10.17
CA LEU A 40 -15.58 -9.01 8.95
C LEU A 40 -14.31 -8.25 8.56
N PRO A 41 -13.35 -8.91 7.89
CA PRO A 41 -12.13 -8.26 7.41
C PRO A 41 -12.46 -7.12 6.44
N ALA A 42 -11.75 -6.00 6.55
CA ALA A 42 -11.87 -4.91 5.60
C ALA A 42 -10.94 -5.13 4.39
N GLY A 43 -11.23 -4.47 3.27
CA GLY A 43 -10.40 -4.52 2.06
C GLY A 43 -9.72 -3.17 1.80
N GLY A 44 -8.40 -3.16 1.61
CA GLY A 44 -7.60 -1.98 1.29
C GLY A 44 -7.20 -1.97 -0.19
N PHE A 45 -7.41 -0.83 -0.83
CA PHE A 45 -7.24 -0.62 -2.26
C PHE A 45 -6.40 0.62 -2.51
N VAL A 46 -5.49 0.55 -3.48
CA VAL A 46 -4.54 1.61 -3.79
C VAL A 46 -3.95 1.40 -5.19
N VAL A 47 -3.65 2.49 -5.88
CA VAL A 47 -2.86 2.48 -7.11
C VAL A 47 -1.43 2.83 -6.77
N LEU A 48 -0.48 1.99 -7.17
CA LEU A 48 0.95 2.21 -6.97
C LEU A 48 1.61 2.46 -8.33
N GLU A 49 2.16 3.65 -8.51
CA GLU A 49 2.90 4.06 -9.70
C GLU A 49 4.39 4.07 -9.37
N ASN A 50 5.20 3.42 -10.21
CA ASN A 50 6.65 3.35 -10.06
C ASN A 50 7.31 4.26 -11.08
N HIS A 51 7.96 5.31 -10.59
CA HIS A 51 8.71 6.28 -11.39
C HIS A 51 10.21 5.95 -11.49
N GLY A 52 10.62 4.81 -10.96
CA GLY A 52 11.99 4.31 -11.04
C GLY A 52 12.23 3.42 -12.26
N ASP A 53 13.51 3.22 -12.56
CA ASP A 53 13.98 2.40 -13.69
C ASP A 53 14.11 0.91 -13.35
N GLN A 54 13.79 0.51 -12.12
CA GLN A 54 13.79 -0.87 -11.66
C GLN A 54 12.41 -1.27 -11.13
N PRO A 55 11.99 -2.53 -11.28
CA PRO A 55 10.75 -2.99 -10.67
C PRO A 55 10.85 -2.94 -9.14
N ALA A 56 9.76 -2.52 -8.49
CA ALA A 56 9.58 -2.63 -7.05
C ALA A 56 8.67 -3.83 -6.73
N SER A 57 8.71 -4.36 -5.51
CA SER A 57 7.81 -5.44 -5.09
C SER A 57 7.22 -5.17 -3.71
N LEU A 58 5.91 -4.89 -3.67
CA LEU A 58 5.16 -4.80 -2.43
C LEU A 58 5.05 -6.20 -1.81
N ARG A 59 5.56 -6.38 -0.59
CA ARG A 59 5.57 -7.68 0.12
C ARG A 59 4.50 -7.76 1.19
N ALA A 60 4.29 -6.66 1.90
CA ALA A 60 3.39 -6.62 3.05
C ALA A 60 2.88 -5.20 3.29
N ALA A 61 1.98 -5.06 4.25
CA ALA A 61 1.63 -3.77 4.82
C ALA A 61 1.41 -3.92 6.33
N SER A 62 1.39 -2.80 7.05
CA SER A 62 1.08 -2.79 8.49
C SER A 62 0.24 -1.58 8.85
N SER A 63 -0.41 -1.63 10.01
CA SER A 63 -1.26 -0.58 10.53
C SER A 63 -1.11 -0.48 12.04
N SER A 64 -1.30 0.72 12.61
CA SER A 64 -1.48 0.88 14.05
C SER A 64 -2.89 0.52 14.53
N ILE A 65 -3.86 0.36 13.60
CA ILE A 65 -5.26 0.09 13.92
C ILE A 65 -5.60 -1.38 13.72
N TYR A 66 -5.11 -2.01 12.64
CA TYR A 66 -5.38 -3.41 12.32
C TYR A 66 -4.24 -4.32 12.79
N ALA A 67 -4.57 -5.46 13.41
CA ALA A 67 -3.57 -6.39 13.92
C ALA A 67 -2.79 -7.08 12.79
N ASP A 68 -3.47 -7.42 11.68
CA ASP A 68 -2.85 -8.06 10.53
C ASP A 68 -3.29 -7.34 9.24
N VAL A 69 -2.34 -7.08 8.32
CA VAL A 69 -2.62 -6.56 6.97
C VAL A 69 -1.89 -7.44 5.95
N MET A 70 -2.66 -8.19 5.17
CA MET A 70 -2.14 -9.27 4.31
C MET A 70 -2.41 -8.96 2.84
N LEU A 71 -1.44 -9.24 1.97
CA LEU A 71 -1.63 -9.06 0.52
C LEU A 71 -2.33 -10.29 -0.07
N HIS A 72 -3.48 -10.07 -0.70
CA HIS A 72 -4.32 -11.12 -1.26
C HIS A 72 -4.62 -10.87 -2.73
N LYS A 73 -4.91 -11.94 -3.47
CA LYS A 73 -5.45 -11.92 -4.82
C LYS A 73 -6.82 -12.59 -4.85
N SER A 74 -7.80 -11.89 -5.40
CA SER A 74 -9.09 -12.47 -5.74
C SER A 74 -9.05 -13.13 -7.12
N SER A 75 -9.68 -14.28 -7.24
CA SER A 75 -9.90 -14.96 -8.52
C SER A 75 -11.23 -15.69 -8.52
N THR A 76 -11.81 -15.88 -9.69
CA THR A 76 -12.98 -16.75 -9.87
C THR A 76 -12.52 -18.03 -10.56
N THR A 77 -12.66 -19.17 -9.88
CA THR A 77 -12.30 -20.47 -10.43
C THR A 77 -13.54 -21.37 -10.37
N GLY A 78 -14.02 -21.83 -11.53
CA GLY A 78 -15.20 -22.71 -11.59
C GLY A 78 -16.50 -22.08 -11.08
N GLY A 79 -16.64 -20.75 -11.18
CA GLY A 79 -17.81 -20.01 -10.69
C GLY A 79 -17.77 -19.70 -9.19
N MET A 80 -16.74 -20.13 -8.46
CA MET A 80 -16.53 -19.81 -7.05
C MET A 80 -15.46 -18.74 -6.88
N GLY A 81 -15.78 -17.70 -6.13
CA GLY A 81 -14.80 -16.68 -5.74
C GLY A 81 -13.82 -17.25 -4.73
N ARG A 82 -12.53 -17.08 -4.99
CA ARG A 82 -11.42 -17.46 -4.11
C ARG A 82 -10.59 -16.21 -3.79
N MET A 83 -10.14 -16.12 -2.54
CA MET A 83 -9.17 -15.14 -2.09
C MET A 83 -7.97 -15.90 -1.56
N GLU A 84 -6.80 -15.59 -2.09
CA GLU A 84 -5.55 -16.28 -1.73
C GLU A 84 -4.50 -15.25 -1.33
N MET A 85 -3.81 -15.54 -0.23
CA MET A 85 -2.65 -14.75 0.18
C MET A 85 -1.52 -14.92 -0.83
N VAL A 86 -0.85 -13.83 -1.18
CA VAL A 86 0.29 -13.84 -2.09
C VAL A 86 1.51 -13.21 -1.43
N ASP A 87 2.69 -13.71 -1.74
CA ASP A 87 3.93 -13.26 -1.11
C ASP A 87 4.37 -11.86 -1.55
N ASN A 88 3.95 -11.42 -2.74
CA ASN A 88 4.29 -10.12 -3.27
C ASN A 88 3.39 -9.69 -4.44
N LEU A 89 3.43 -8.39 -4.73
CA LEU A 89 2.93 -7.77 -5.95
C LEU A 89 4.05 -6.93 -6.57
N THR A 90 4.50 -7.32 -7.76
CA THR A 90 5.47 -6.55 -8.54
C THR A 90 4.82 -5.29 -9.12
N ILE A 91 5.50 -4.15 -8.97
CA ILE A 91 5.22 -2.90 -9.67
C ILE A 91 6.32 -2.69 -10.72
N PRO A 92 6.02 -2.84 -12.02
CA PRO A 92 7.02 -2.70 -13.08
C PRO A 92 7.70 -1.32 -13.07
N ALA A 93 8.96 -1.25 -13.50
CA ALA A 93 9.66 0.01 -13.75
C ALA A 93 8.85 0.89 -14.72
N ASN A 94 8.77 2.19 -14.45
CA ASN A 94 7.99 3.15 -15.24
C ASN A 94 6.52 2.70 -15.46
N GLY A 95 5.97 1.92 -14.54
CA GLY A 95 4.69 1.26 -14.65
C GLY A 95 3.83 1.41 -13.41
N LYS A 96 2.73 0.66 -13.34
CA LYS A 96 1.82 0.68 -12.20
C LYS A 96 1.28 -0.69 -11.85
N ALA A 97 0.87 -0.84 -10.59
CA ALA A 97 0.10 -1.97 -10.09
C ALA A 97 -1.12 -1.45 -9.33
N GLU A 98 -2.27 -2.10 -9.52
CA GLU A 98 -3.53 -1.69 -8.91
C GLU A 98 -4.04 -2.77 -7.95
N LEU A 99 -4.30 -2.36 -6.71
CA LEU A 99 -5.07 -3.12 -5.75
C LEU A 99 -6.52 -2.61 -5.84
N SER A 100 -7.40 -3.39 -6.44
CA SER A 100 -8.80 -3.05 -6.73
C SER A 100 -9.75 -4.21 -6.40
N PRO A 101 -11.05 -3.93 -6.18
CA PRO A 101 -12.04 -4.97 -5.92
C PRO A 101 -12.05 -6.04 -7.01
N GLY A 102 -11.96 -7.31 -6.59
CA GLY A 102 -11.91 -8.46 -7.51
C GLY A 102 -10.51 -8.78 -8.06
N GLY A 103 -9.51 -7.94 -7.79
CA GLY A 103 -8.10 -8.18 -8.11
C GLY A 103 -7.25 -8.36 -6.85
N TYR A 104 -6.07 -7.73 -6.83
CA TYR A 104 -5.24 -7.67 -5.63
C TYR A 104 -5.86 -6.73 -4.59
N HIS A 105 -5.69 -7.04 -3.30
CA HIS A 105 -6.16 -6.19 -2.21
C HIS A 105 -5.37 -6.47 -0.93
N LEU A 106 -5.36 -5.48 -0.03
CA LEU A 106 -4.92 -5.68 1.34
C LEU A 106 -6.10 -6.19 2.15
N MET A 107 -6.00 -7.37 2.75
CA MET A 107 -6.98 -7.86 3.73
C MET A 107 -6.58 -7.33 5.11
N LEU A 108 -7.43 -6.48 5.71
CA LEU A 108 -7.19 -5.88 7.03
C LEU A 108 -8.01 -6.62 8.09
N MET A 109 -7.32 -7.24 9.05
CA MET A 109 -7.90 -8.08 10.09
C MET A 109 -7.88 -7.39 11.45
N LYS A 110 -8.92 -7.67 12.27
CA LYS A 110 -8.96 -7.36 13.70
C LYS A 110 -8.60 -5.90 14.00
N ALA A 111 -9.48 -4.98 13.64
CA ALA A 111 -9.33 -3.58 14.06
C ALA A 111 -9.36 -3.49 15.59
N SER A 112 -8.37 -2.83 16.18
CA SER A 112 -8.23 -2.58 17.63
C SER A 112 -9.27 -1.58 18.17
N LYS A 113 -9.86 -0.78 17.28
CA LYS A 113 -10.94 0.17 17.55
C LYS A 113 -11.87 0.26 16.33
N PRO A 114 -13.13 0.71 16.51
CA PRO A 114 -14.03 0.95 15.38
C PRO A 114 -13.42 1.93 14.37
N VAL A 115 -13.56 1.62 13.08
CA VAL A 115 -13.23 2.49 11.96
C VAL A 115 -14.53 2.88 11.28
N ASN A 116 -14.80 4.17 11.16
CA ASN A 116 -16.03 4.72 10.61
C ASN A 116 -15.81 5.19 9.17
N VAL A 117 -16.90 5.33 8.42
CA VAL A 117 -16.85 5.95 7.08
C VAL A 117 -16.31 7.37 7.19
N GLY A 118 -15.36 7.72 6.33
CA GLY A 118 -14.67 9.02 6.34
C GLY A 118 -13.41 9.06 7.19
N ASP A 119 -13.17 8.06 8.05
CA ASP A 119 -11.93 7.99 8.83
C ASP A 119 -10.72 7.80 7.90
N THR A 120 -9.61 8.42 8.28
CA THR A 120 -8.31 8.21 7.63
C THR A 120 -7.50 7.20 8.44
N VAL A 121 -7.08 6.12 7.79
CA VAL A 121 -6.21 5.09 8.36
C VAL A 121 -4.87 5.11 7.65
N LYS A 122 -3.80 5.36 8.39
CA LYS A 122 -2.43 5.28 7.86
C LYS A 122 -1.99 3.81 7.79
N LEU A 123 -1.58 3.37 6.61
CA LEU A 123 -0.94 2.08 6.39
C LEU A 123 0.52 2.29 5.97
N SER A 124 1.40 1.43 6.46
CA SER A 124 2.80 1.38 6.03
C SER A 124 2.96 0.23 5.04
N LEU A 125 3.12 0.56 3.76
CA LEU A 125 3.39 -0.40 2.67
C LEU A 125 4.86 -0.80 2.70
N GLN A 126 5.16 -2.10 2.69
CA GLN A 126 6.51 -2.64 2.89
C GLN A 126 7.01 -3.30 1.61
N PHE A 127 8.18 -2.88 1.14
CA PHE A 127 8.79 -3.32 -0.11
C PHE A 127 9.89 -4.37 0.11
N SER A 128 10.31 -5.06 -0.96
CA SER A 128 11.27 -6.16 -0.86
C SER A 128 12.67 -5.76 -0.42
N ASP A 129 13.06 -4.51 -0.67
CA ASP A 129 14.34 -3.95 -0.23
C ASP A 129 14.33 -3.50 1.24
N GLY A 130 13.21 -3.70 1.95
CA GLY A 130 13.01 -3.31 3.34
C GLY A 130 12.57 -1.85 3.53
N SER A 131 12.41 -1.09 2.45
CA SER A 131 11.87 0.27 2.49
C SER A 131 10.36 0.27 2.73
N THR A 132 9.83 1.41 3.18
CA THR A 132 8.42 1.56 3.51
C THR A 132 7.84 2.86 2.98
N LEU A 133 6.58 2.80 2.53
CA LEU A 133 5.80 3.96 2.12
C LEU A 133 4.57 4.11 3.03
N ASN A 134 4.49 5.22 3.75
CA ASN A 134 3.31 5.56 4.55
C ASN A 134 2.24 6.20 3.67
N THR A 135 1.07 5.59 3.62
CA THR A 135 -0.04 6.02 2.79
C THR A 135 -1.30 6.15 3.63
N ASP A 136 -2.03 7.26 3.45
CA ASP A 136 -3.30 7.50 4.10
C ASP A 136 -4.44 6.90 3.27
N PHE A 137 -5.24 6.03 3.88
CA PHE A 137 -6.40 5.39 3.26
C PHE A 137 -7.68 5.94 3.86
N ILE A 138 -8.61 6.39 3.01
CA ILE A 138 -9.93 6.85 3.45
C ILE A 138 -10.89 5.67 3.54
N ALA A 139 -11.55 5.49 4.69
CA ALA A 139 -12.56 4.46 4.87
C ALA A 139 -13.88 4.82 4.17
N ARG A 140 -14.43 3.86 3.42
CA ARG A 140 -15.61 4.00 2.56
C ARG A 140 -16.60 2.85 2.79
N PRO A 141 -17.90 3.04 2.47
CA PRO A 141 -18.92 2.03 2.70
C PRO A 141 -18.79 0.79 1.79
N ALA A 142 -19.44 -0.29 2.21
CA ALA A 142 -19.36 -1.62 1.58
C ALA A 142 -19.88 -1.67 0.13
N ASN A 143 -20.71 -0.72 -0.30
CA ASN A 143 -21.30 -0.63 -1.64
C ASN A 143 -20.47 0.22 -2.61
N THR A 144 -19.29 0.69 -2.20
CA THR A 144 -18.42 1.47 -3.08
C THR A 144 -17.90 0.60 -4.22
N ILE A 145 -18.25 0.96 -5.46
CA ILE A 145 -17.67 0.45 -6.70
C ILE A 145 -16.66 1.49 -7.22
N ASP A 146 -15.54 1.04 -7.79
CA ASP A 146 -14.49 1.92 -8.30
C ASP A 146 -15.09 2.91 -9.31
N GLY A 147 -15.01 4.21 -9.00
CA GLY A 147 -15.54 5.30 -9.84
C GLY A 147 -16.56 6.22 -9.17
N ALA A 148 -17.03 5.92 -7.96
CA ALA A 148 -17.89 6.85 -7.23
C ALA A 148 -17.04 7.93 -6.53
N GLU A 149 -17.10 9.16 -7.05
CA GLU A 149 -16.81 10.36 -6.27
C GLU A 149 -17.60 10.33 -4.96
N SER A 150 -16.99 10.84 -3.89
CA SER A 150 -17.61 10.97 -2.56
C SER A 150 -19.06 11.44 -2.68
N PRO A 151 -20.05 10.77 -2.06
CA PRO A 151 -21.40 11.30 -2.04
C PRO A 151 -21.37 12.59 -1.21
N SER A 152 -21.49 13.72 -1.90
CA SER A 152 -21.94 14.97 -1.30
C SER A 152 -23.25 14.69 -0.58
N GLY A 153 -23.32 15.11 0.69
CA GLY A 153 -24.43 14.81 1.58
C GLY A 153 -25.78 15.11 0.92
N HIS A 154 -26.58 14.06 0.73
CA HIS A 154 -28.01 14.20 0.51
C HIS A 154 -28.70 13.94 1.84
N GLU A 155 -29.08 15.06 2.44
CA GLU A 155 -30.05 15.21 3.51
C GLU A 155 -31.31 14.40 3.16
N MET A 156 -31.65 13.41 4.00
CA MET A 156 -32.92 12.71 3.88
C MET A 156 -34.00 13.55 4.56
N ASP A 157 -34.72 14.35 3.77
CA ASP A 157 -36.01 14.91 4.16
C ASP A 157 -37.06 13.79 4.13
N HIS A 158 -37.46 13.32 5.32
CA HIS A 158 -38.64 12.48 5.48
C HIS A 158 -39.87 13.37 5.66
N SER A 159 -40.39 13.89 4.54
CA SER A 159 -41.67 14.61 4.52
C SER A 159 -42.62 14.07 3.44
N ARG A 160 -43.62 13.30 3.91
CA ARG A 160 -45.02 13.20 3.42
C ARG A 160 -45.30 12.54 2.05
N HIS A 161 -45.94 11.36 2.07
CA HIS A 161 -47.40 11.17 1.92
C HIS A 161 -47.76 9.68 2.07
#